data_AF-A0A146KH99-F1
#
_entry.id   AF-A0A146KH99-F1
#
_cell.length_a   1.000
_cell.length_b   1.000
_cell.length_c   1.000
_cell.angle_alpha   90.00
_cell.angle_beta   90.00
_cell.angle_gamma   90.00
#
_symmetry.space_group_name_H-M   'P 1'
#
loop_
_entity.id
_entity.type
_entity.pdbx_description
1 polymer ?
#
loop_
_entity_poly.entity_id
_entity_poly.type
_entity_poly.pdbx_seq_one_letter_code
_entity_poly.pdbx_strand_id
1 'polypeptide(L)'
;IEASVEKIQNRLKTGIDASLCMSYPQPILVERPDWMGDNETNTCVICNSSFTMLNRRHHCRRCGRVLCGKCCQKETFNDIQDRYCMVCAYVLENSALNLPAYDLTKYFENTTLLTVINNTDFLMYGELIRLFQNSLKDDAARKQLQNQWPQLFIKVFALINKCVDKLVAKSKESFFTKSRAEFTAQEAIPCLQNCLGLVINFTASKDESFANFLTSHKEFDCIGSIYKVMDDEIDMQRRELGIWALRNLSTTAKNAKRISSFPTFVKIVFQTLLVNVTQSVENTLGLTYNVARQNEQILTQLLPISPIPNVARRAEFVTVFIAKTAEWSKVAQAQFFMIVGKLCMNKECRDAVAQTNFFSQLLEKITTETNTDSVLYGLLNCLGSIVEAVKEDQDFSAKFVKMASNPGVMNVVCRQMINAKSYCSVEAAKIVCAMFEAQKDIIYKVVTGKCKEAFVEAMFTLVHTDFIWEDAKKYATEVMGMIGKKDEGGIYKDVKRKVKEMQE
;
A
#
# COMPACT_ATOMS: atom_id res chain seq x y z
N ILE A 1 2.70 17.53 9.08
CA ILE A 1 1.46 18.19 8.63
C ILE A 1 1.61 18.68 7.19
N GLU A 2 2.64 19.46 6.87
CA GLU A 2 2.92 19.92 5.50
C GLU A 2 3.01 18.76 4.49
N ALA A 3 3.77 17.70 4.78
CA ALA A 3 3.84 16.52 3.90
C ALA A 3 2.48 15.80 3.69
N SER A 4 1.57 15.83 4.66
CA SER A 4 0.23 15.23 4.54
C SER A 4 -0.72 16.11 3.74
N VAL A 5 -0.65 17.44 3.94
CA VAL A 5 -1.42 18.43 3.18
C VAL A 5 -0.94 18.46 1.73
N GLU A 6 0.37 18.44 1.51
CA GLU A 6 0.98 18.36 0.18
C GLU A 6 0.59 17.06 -0.53
N LYS A 7 0.56 15.91 0.17
CA LYS A 7 0.10 14.64 -0.39
C LYS A 7 -1.39 14.68 -0.78
N ILE A 8 -2.24 15.29 0.05
CA ILE A 8 -3.66 15.47 -0.24
C ILE A 8 -3.88 16.44 -1.41
N GLN A 9 -3.19 17.58 -1.41
CA GLN A 9 -3.27 18.57 -2.48
C GLN A 9 -2.73 18.01 -3.80
N ASN A 10 -1.64 17.26 -3.76
CA ASN A 10 -1.12 16.56 -4.93
C ASN A 10 -2.16 15.58 -5.45
N ARG A 11 -2.74 14.73 -4.58
CA ARG A 11 -3.84 13.84 -4.97
C ARG A 11 -5.05 14.58 -5.57
N LEU A 12 -5.44 15.72 -5.02
CA LEU A 12 -6.57 16.49 -5.55
C LEU A 12 -6.25 17.14 -6.90
N LYS A 13 -5.00 17.57 -7.12
CA LYS A 13 -4.54 18.20 -8.36
C LYS A 13 -4.24 17.20 -9.47
N THR A 14 -3.66 16.04 -9.14
CA THR A 14 -3.14 15.05 -10.09
C THR A 14 -3.87 13.73 -10.05
N GLY A 15 -4.82 13.50 -9.14
CA GLY A 15 -5.44 12.17 -8.98
C GLY A 15 -4.48 11.06 -8.55
N ILE A 16 -3.21 11.35 -8.22
CA ILE A 16 -2.26 10.33 -7.74
C ILE A 16 -2.41 10.17 -6.23
N ASP A 17 -2.67 8.94 -5.77
CA ASP A 17 -2.32 8.62 -4.40
C ASP A 17 -0.85 8.20 -4.34
N ALA A 18 0.03 9.11 -3.90
CA ALA A 18 1.46 8.86 -3.85
C ALA A 18 1.83 7.69 -2.92
N SER A 19 0.95 7.30 -1.98
CA SER A 19 1.18 6.06 -1.21
C SER A 19 1.00 4.81 -2.05
N LEU A 20 0.22 4.89 -3.13
CA LEU A 20 -0.18 3.77 -3.99
C LEU A 20 0.61 3.68 -5.30
N CYS A 21 1.41 4.69 -5.66
CA CYS A 21 2.07 4.80 -6.97
C CYS A 21 3.60 4.59 -6.91
N MET A 22 4.18 4.01 -7.97
CA MET A 22 5.61 4.10 -8.24
C MET A 22 5.95 5.50 -8.78
N SER A 23 6.58 6.31 -7.93
CA SER A 23 6.93 7.70 -8.23
C SER A 23 8.01 7.82 -9.30
N TYR A 24 9.01 6.93 -9.29
CA TYR A 24 10.17 7.02 -10.18
C TYR A 24 9.93 6.35 -11.54
N PRO A 25 10.29 7.01 -12.65
CA PRO A 25 10.22 6.40 -13.98
C PRO A 25 11.18 5.22 -14.05
N GLN A 26 10.73 4.11 -14.62
CA GLN A 26 11.58 2.92 -14.75
C GLN A 26 12.61 3.12 -15.86
N PRO A 27 13.86 2.65 -15.64
CA PRO A 27 14.92 2.74 -16.63
C PRO A 27 14.57 1.90 -17.85
N ILE A 28 15.19 2.26 -18.96
CA ILE A 28 15.10 1.52 -20.22
C ILE A 28 15.58 0.08 -19.99
N LEU A 29 14.87 -0.91 -20.50
CA LEU A 29 15.16 -2.33 -20.32
C LEU A 29 16.39 -2.79 -21.12
N VAL A 30 16.71 -2.09 -22.21
CA VAL A 30 17.85 -2.42 -23.07
C VAL A 30 18.83 -1.25 -23.10
N GLU A 31 19.86 -1.31 -22.27
CA GLU A 31 21.10 -0.58 -22.53
C GLU A 31 21.94 -1.34 -23.57
N ARG A 32 22.75 -0.61 -24.35
CA ARG A 32 23.37 -1.01 -25.65
C ARG A 32 23.46 -2.53 -25.92
N PRO A 33 22.99 -3.03 -27.07
CA PRO A 33 22.60 -4.42 -27.26
C PRO A 33 23.76 -5.31 -27.75
N ASP A 34 23.65 -6.61 -27.45
CA ASP A 34 24.18 -7.66 -28.32
C ASP A 34 23.47 -7.58 -29.69
N TRP A 35 24.20 -7.52 -30.79
CA TRP A 35 23.63 -7.34 -32.14
C TRP A 35 22.90 -8.60 -32.60
N MET A 36 21.65 -8.52 -33.07
CA MET A 36 20.92 -9.68 -33.63
C MET A 36 21.54 -10.08 -34.97
N GLY A 37 21.93 -11.35 -35.12
CA GLY A 37 22.46 -11.85 -36.38
C GLY A 37 21.41 -11.83 -37.49
N ASP A 38 21.82 -11.52 -38.73
CA ASP A 38 20.89 -11.43 -39.87
C ASP A 38 20.10 -12.73 -40.14
N ASN A 39 20.67 -13.87 -39.76
CA ASN A 39 20.09 -15.20 -39.95
C ASN A 39 19.15 -15.61 -38.80
N GLU A 40 19.06 -14.83 -37.72
CA GLU A 40 18.20 -15.14 -36.58
C GLU A 40 16.72 -14.88 -36.87
N THR A 41 16.40 -14.08 -37.90
CA THR A 41 15.02 -13.87 -38.35
C THR A 41 14.91 -13.68 -39.87
N ASN A 42 13.79 -14.18 -40.42
CA ASN A 42 13.40 -14.00 -41.82
C ASN A 42 12.30 -12.95 -42.01
N THR A 43 11.81 -12.37 -40.93
CA THR A 43 10.76 -11.35 -40.94
C THR A 43 11.15 -10.16 -40.07
N CYS A 44 10.63 -8.98 -40.40
CA CYS A 44 10.78 -7.79 -39.58
C CYS A 44 10.24 -8.05 -38.18
N VAL A 45 11.06 -7.84 -37.14
CA VAL A 45 10.63 -8.09 -35.76
C VAL A 45 9.39 -7.28 -35.41
N ILE A 46 9.20 -6.05 -35.91
CA ILE A 46 8.03 -5.21 -35.57
C ILE A 46 6.75 -5.59 -36.32
N CYS A 47 6.81 -5.60 -37.66
CA CYS A 47 5.61 -5.73 -38.49
C CYS A 47 5.44 -7.10 -39.14
N ASN A 48 6.31 -8.05 -38.83
CA ASN A 48 6.33 -9.41 -39.37
C ASN A 48 6.47 -9.50 -40.90
N SER A 49 6.82 -8.41 -41.60
CA SER A 49 7.01 -8.47 -43.05
C SER A 49 8.25 -9.30 -43.42
N SER A 50 8.09 -10.25 -44.34
CA SER A 50 9.20 -11.10 -44.80
C SER A 50 10.31 -10.29 -45.47
N PHE A 51 11.55 -10.60 -45.12
CA PHE A 51 12.70 -10.02 -45.79
C PHE A 51 12.88 -10.63 -47.18
N THR A 52 13.18 -9.77 -48.14
CA THR A 52 13.41 -10.13 -49.55
C THR A 52 14.58 -9.32 -50.09
N MET A 53 14.97 -9.53 -51.35
CA MET A 53 16.02 -8.72 -51.98
C MET A 53 15.68 -7.22 -52.03
N LEU A 54 14.39 -6.89 -52.07
CA LEU A 54 13.87 -5.51 -52.07
C LEU A 54 13.49 -5.02 -50.66
N ASN A 55 12.97 -5.89 -49.79
CA ASN A 55 12.73 -5.59 -48.38
C ASN A 55 13.93 -6.03 -47.53
N ARG A 56 14.94 -5.17 -47.47
CA ARG A 56 16.23 -5.48 -46.83
C ARG A 56 16.17 -5.40 -45.30
N ARG A 57 17.12 -6.09 -44.66
CA ARG A 57 17.35 -6.09 -43.21
C ARG A 57 18.05 -4.81 -42.76
N HIS A 58 17.63 -4.29 -41.62
CA HIS A 58 18.22 -3.12 -40.97
C HIS A 58 18.29 -3.32 -39.46
N HIS A 59 19.40 -2.93 -38.84
CA HIS A 59 19.54 -3.02 -37.39
C HIS A 59 19.24 -1.70 -36.70
N CYS A 60 18.53 -1.77 -35.58
CA CYS A 60 18.43 -0.66 -34.65
C CYS A 60 19.72 -0.55 -33.84
N ARG A 61 20.39 0.60 -33.86
CA ARG A 61 21.64 0.81 -33.10
C ARG A 61 21.44 0.76 -31.58
N ARG A 62 20.25 1.09 -31.10
CA ARG A 62 19.93 1.09 -29.67
C ARG A 62 19.56 -0.28 -29.12
N CYS A 63 18.82 -1.09 -29.88
CA CYS A 63 18.30 -2.37 -29.37
C CYS A 63 18.73 -3.61 -30.16
N GLY A 64 19.48 -3.44 -31.25
CA GLY A 64 20.21 -4.51 -31.93
C GLY A 64 19.35 -5.37 -32.85
N ARG A 65 18.03 -5.17 -32.88
CA ARG A 65 17.05 -5.98 -33.62
C ARG A 65 17.09 -5.74 -35.13
N VAL A 66 16.77 -6.79 -35.89
CA VAL A 66 16.64 -6.79 -37.35
C VAL A 66 15.23 -6.40 -37.79
N LEU A 67 15.12 -5.41 -38.66
CA LEU A 67 13.88 -4.71 -39.00
C LEU A 67 13.85 -4.33 -40.49
N CYS A 68 12.66 -4.03 -41.02
CA CYS A 68 12.52 -3.46 -42.36
C CYS A 68 12.75 -1.95 -42.35
N GLY A 69 12.97 -1.35 -43.53
CA GLY A 69 13.24 0.09 -43.65
C GLY A 69 12.10 0.99 -43.16
N LYS A 70 10.86 0.50 -43.19
CA LYS A 70 9.70 1.21 -42.63
C LYS A 70 9.70 1.25 -41.10
N CYS A 71 10.21 0.19 -40.47
CA CYS A 71 10.23 0.04 -39.01
C CYS A 71 11.52 0.55 -38.36
N CYS A 72 12.52 0.94 -39.16
CA CYS A 72 13.83 1.35 -38.70
C CYS A 72 14.39 2.46 -39.59
N GLN A 73 14.30 3.70 -39.12
CA GLN A 73 14.68 4.91 -39.87
C GLN A 73 15.92 5.55 -39.28
N LYS A 74 16.54 6.46 -40.04
CA LYS A 74 17.66 7.28 -39.54
C LYS A 74 17.06 8.44 -38.75
N GLU A 75 17.44 8.54 -37.49
CA GLU A 75 17.03 9.64 -36.60
C GLU A 75 18.27 10.30 -36.01
N THR A 76 18.14 11.56 -35.60
CA THR A 76 19.20 12.31 -34.94
C THR A 76 18.81 12.57 -33.49
N PHE A 77 19.58 12.04 -32.54
CA PHE A 77 19.41 12.28 -31.11
C PHE A 77 20.71 12.79 -30.52
N ASN A 78 20.69 13.91 -29.78
CA ASN A 78 21.88 14.55 -29.21
C ASN A 78 23.03 14.70 -30.22
N ASP A 79 22.72 15.26 -31.40
CA ASP A 79 23.64 15.45 -32.52
C ASP A 79 24.28 14.18 -33.12
N ILE A 80 23.81 13.00 -32.71
CA ILE A 80 24.24 11.71 -33.26
C ILE A 80 23.14 11.18 -34.19
N GLN A 81 23.43 11.17 -35.50
CA GLN A 81 22.57 10.51 -36.48
C GLN A 81 22.88 9.01 -36.53
N ASP A 82 21.89 8.18 -36.21
CA ASP A 82 22.00 6.72 -36.34
C ASP A 82 20.65 6.12 -36.73
N ARG A 83 20.59 4.80 -36.92
CA ARG A 83 19.37 4.10 -37.25
C ARG A 83 18.70 3.56 -35.99
N TYR A 84 17.44 3.91 -35.79
CA TYR A 84 16.66 3.48 -34.63
C TYR A 84 15.39 2.78 -35.09
N CYS A 85 15.00 1.72 -34.38
CA CYS A 85 13.64 1.22 -34.51
C CYS A 85 12.68 2.28 -34.00
N MET A 86 11.50 2.33 -34.57
CA MET A 86 10.47 3.29 -34.18
C MET A 86 10.13 3.29 -32.69
N VAL A 87 10.18 2.14 -32.00
CA VAL A 87 10.01 2.11 -30.53
C VAL A 87 11.18 2.78 -29.82
N CYS A 88 12.42 2.55 -30.27
CA CYS A 88 13.60 3.17 -29.69
C CYS A 88 13.67 4.67 -29.97
N ALA A 89 13.33 5.10 -31.19
CA ALA A 89 13.22 6.51 -31.53
C ALA A 89 12.20 7.19 -30.63
N TYR A 90 11.00 6.62 -30.53
CA TYR A 90 9.94 7.14 -29.69
C TYR A 90 10.33 7.20 -28.21
N VAL A 91 10.99 6.16 -27.69
CA VAL A 91 11.52 6.17 -26.32
C VAL A 91 12.56 7.27 -26.16
N LEU A 92 13.49 7.46 -27.10
CA LEU A 92 14.53 8.49 -27.00
C LEU A 92 13.93 9.91 -27.02
N GLU A 93 13.00 10.18 -27.95
CA GLU A 93 12.23 11.44 -28.00
C GLU A 93 11.53 11.75 -26.68
N ASN A 94 11.01 10.71 -26.02
CA ASN A 94 10.20 10.82 -24.81
C ASN A 94 10.97 10.42 -23.53
N SER A 95 12.29 10.23 -23.61
CA SER A 95 13.13 9.74 -22.49
C SER A 95 13.59 10.85 -21.54
N ALA A 96 13.30 12.12 -21.86
CA ALA A 96 13.70 13.25 -21.02
C ALA A 96 13.11 13.09 -19.61
N LEU A 97 14.00 13.04 -18.62
CA LEU A 97 13.75 12.86 -17.18
C LEU A 97 12.91 13.96 -16.51
N ASN A 98 12.27 14.84 -17.29
CA ASN A 98 11.39 15.92 -16.82
C ASN A 98 10.01 15.78 -17.50
N LEU A 99 9.06 15.12 -16.81
CA LEU A 99 7.67 14.91 -17.25
C LEU A 99 6.82 16.19 -17.05
N PRO A 100 5.79 16.44 -17.89
CA PRO A 100 4.63 15.54 -17.96
C PRO A 100 4.11 15.25 -19.37
N ALA A 101 3.87 13.97 -19.65
CA ALA A 101 2.73 13.59 -20.46
C ALA A 101 1.89 12.61 -19.64
N TYR A 102 0.95 13.18 -18.88
CA TYR A 102 -0.28 12.49 -18.48
C TYR A 102 -1.09 12.07 -19.71
N ASP A 103 -0.79 12.71 -20.85
CA ASP A 103 -1.43 12.45 -22.11
C ASP A 103 -0.93 11.15 -22.75
N LEU A 104 -1.79 10.14 -22.73
CA LEU A 104 -1.60 8.89 -23.44
C LEU A 104 -2.10 8.98 -24.90
N THR A 105 -2.74 10.08 -25.32
CA THR A 105 -3.31 10.26 -26.67
C THR A 105 -2.25 10.02 -27.74
N LYS A 106 -1.05 10.57 -27.53
CA LYS A 106 0.12 10.34 -28.39
C LYS A 106 0.51 8.86 -28.56
N TYR A 107 0.17 7.98 -27.62
CA TYR A 107 0.39 6.54 -27.73
C TYR A 107 -0.70 5.87 -28.56
N PHE A 108 -1.96 6.28 -28.38
CA PHE A 108 -3.11 5.70 -29.08
C PHE A 108 -3.21 6.12 -30.54
N GLU A 109 -2.86 7.36 -30.86
CA GLU A 109 -2.83 7.86 -32.24
C GLU A 109 -1.68 7.25 -33.06
N ASN A 110 -0.69 6.67 -32.39
CA ASN A 110 0.44 6.05 -33.04
C ASN A 110 0.13 4.60 -33.44
N THR A 111 -0.36 4.44 -34.68
CA THR A 111 -0.66 3.15 -35.32
C THR A 111 0.51 2.15 -35.28
N THR A 112 1.73 2.65 -35.13
CA THR A 112 2.91 1.81 -34.93
C THR A 112 2.89 1.10 -33.59
N LEU A 113 2.68 1.84 -32.50
CA LEU A 113 2.67 1.26 -31.15
C LEU A 113 1.54 0.23 -31.03
N LEU A 114 0.43 0.46 -31.75
CA LEU A 114 -0.65 -0.52 -31.90
C LEU A 114 -0.19 -1.84 -32.53
N THR A 115 0.80 -1.80 -33.45
CA THR A 115 1.34 -3.02 -34.07
C THR A 115 2.26 -3.78 -33.09
N VAL A 116 2.99 -3.06 -32.24
CA VAL A 116 3.95 -3.63 -31.28
C VAL A 116 3.26 -4.42 -30.15
N ILE A 117 2.01 -4.11 -29.80
CA ILE A 117 1.27 -4.84 -28.76
C ILE A 117 1.03 -6.32 -29.10
N ASN A 118 1.00 -6.64 -30.40
CA ASN A 118 0.79 -7.99 -30.92
C ASN A 118 2.11 -8.69 -31.27
N ASN A 119 3.23 -8.09 -30.90
CA ASN A 119 4.55 -8.62 -31.17
C ASN A 119 4.87 -9.84 -30.30
N THR A 120 5.68 -10.75 -30.82
CA THR A 120 6.19 -11.92 -30.10
C THR A 120 7.50 -11.65 -29.35
N ASP A 121 8.13 -10.50 -29.59
CA ASP A 121 9.30 -10.02 -28.85
C ASP A 121 8.88 -9.41 -27.51
N PHE A 122 9.05 -10.20 -26.45
CA PHE A 122 8.61 -9.83 -25.10
C PHE A 122 9.37 -8.64 -24.51
N LEU A 123 10.60 -8.39 -24.96
CA LEU A 123 11.39 -7.27 -24.48
C LEU A 123 10.94 -5.95 -25.14
N MET A 124 10.55 -5.98 -26.42
CA MET A 124 9.85 -4.85 -27.05
C MET A 124 8.51 -4.57 -26.38
N TYR A 125 7.77 -5.63 -26.07
CA TYR A 125 6.49 -5.50 -25.40
C TYR A 125 6.66 -4.94 -23.97
N GLY A 126 7.68 -5.38 -23.23
CA GLY A 126 8.05 -4.83 -21.93
C GLY A 126 8.42 -3.34 -21.97
N GLU A 127 9.04 -2.85 -23.04
CA GLU A 127 9.30 -1.42 -23.26
C GLU A 127 8.02 -0.61 -23.49
N LEU A 128 7.06 -1.16 -24.25
CA LEU A 128 5.75 -0.52 -24.44
C LEU A 128 5.03 -0.38 -23.09
N ILE A 129 5.00 -1.45 -22.30
CA ILE A 129 4.42 -1.45 -20.95
C ILE A 129 5.11 -0.39 -20.08
N ARG A 130 6.43 -0.26 -20.16
CA ARG A 130 7.19 0.75 -19.42
C ARG A 130 6.74 2.17 -19.73
N LEU A 131 6.47 2.48 -21.01
CA LEU A 131 5.97 3.79 -21.43
C LEU A 131 4.61 4.07 -20.80
N PHE A 132 3.67 3.13 -20.89
CA PHE A 132 2.36 3.25 -20.24
C PHE A 132 2.49 3.42 -18.73
N GLN A 133 3.29 2.57 -18.07
CA GLN A 133 3.55 2.66 -16.64
C GLN A 133 4.02 4.06 -16.24
N ASN A 134 4.99 4.61 -16.97
CA ASN A 134 5.58 5.90 -16.65
C ASN A 134 4.62 7.07 -16.90
N SER A 135 3.60 6.89 -17.74
CA SER A 135 2.59 7.91 -18.05
C SER A 135 1.28 7.78 -17.25
N LEU A 136 1.07 6.71 -16.48
CA LEU A 136 -0.09 6.58 -15.58
C LEU A 136 0.07 7.40 -14.29
N LYS A 137 0.08 8.73 -14.48
CA LYS A 137 0.33 9.71 -13.43
C LYS A 137 -0.92 10.53 -13.07
N ASP A 138 -2.11 10.19 -13.56
CA ASP A 138 -3.38 10.72 -13.05
C ASP A 138 -4.57 9.81 -13.38
N ASP A 139 -5.74 10.11 -12.81
CA ASP A 139 -6.96 9.33 -13.08
C ASP A 139 -7.48 9.52 -14.51
N ALA A 140 -7.13 10.62 -15.17
CA ALA A 140 -7.51 10.87 -16.55
C ALA A 140 -6.79 9.89 -17.50
N ALA A 141 -5.47 9.75 -17.36
CA ALA A 141 -4.64 8.80 -18.07
C ALA A 141 -5.09 7.35 -17.81
N ARG A 142 -5.39 7.01 -16.55
CA ARG A 142 -5.92 5.67 -16.20
C ARG A 142 -7.24 5.39 -16.91
N LYS A 143 -8.19 6.34 -16.88
CA LYS A 143 -9.47 6.21 -17.60
C LYS A 143 -9.26 6.10 -19.11
N GLN A 144 -8.32 6.87 -19.65
CA GLN A 144 -8.00 6.83 -21.07
C GLN A 144 -7.47 5.45 -21.46
N LEU A 145 -6.52 4.89 -20.70
CA LEU A 145 -6.00 3.54 -20.93
C LEU A 145 -7.08 2.47 -20.78
N GLN A 146 -7.90 2.57 -19.72
CA GLN A 146 -8.99 1.65 -19.46
C GLN A 146 -10.01 1.61 -20.61
N ASN A 147 -10.36 2.78 -21.15
CA ASN A 147 -11.40 2.90 -22.18
C ASN A 147 -10.88 2.61 -23.58
N GLN A 148 -9.70 3.12 -23.92
CA GLN A 148 -9.16 3.00 -25.28
C GLN A 148 -8.40 1.70 -25.50
N TRP A 149 -7.82 1.12 -24.43
CA TRP A 149 -6.95 -0.05 -24.58
C TRP A 149 -7.06 -1.11 -23.46
N PRO A 150 -8.27 -1.59 -23.14
CA PRO A 150 -8.46 -2.61 -22.10
C PRO A 150 -7.73 -3.94 -22.38
N GLN A 151 -7.58 -4.31 -23.66
CA GLN A 151 -6.87 -5.52 -24.09
C GLN A 151 -5.38 -5.52 -23.77
N LEU A 152 -4.78 -4.36 -23.49
CA LEU A 152 -3.40 -4.29 -23.01
C LEU A 152 -3.22 -5.16 -21.76
N PHE A 153 -4.20 -5.17 -20.86
CA PHE A 153 -4.10 -5.92 -19.61
C PHE A 153 -4.12 -7.44 -19.82
N ILE A 154 -4.81 -7.94 -20.85
CA ILE A 154 -4.75 -9.37 -21.24
C ILE A 154 -3.31 -9.77 -21.52
N LYS A 155 -2.62 -8.95 -22.33
CA LYS A 155 -1.23 -9.17 -22.72
C LYS A 155 -0.27 -8.96 -21.53
N VAL A 156 -0.52 -7.98 -20.66
CA VAL A 156 0.25 -7.73 -19.44
C VAL A 156 0.22 -8.95 -18.52
N PHE A 157 -0.96 -9.49 -18.23
CA PHE A 157 -1.07 -10.66 -17.36
C PHE A 157 -0.55 -11.93 -18.03
N ALA A 158 -0.70 -12.08 -19.35
CA ALA A 158 -0.03 -13.16 -20.08
C ALA A 158 1.51 -13.06 -19.95
N LEU A 159 2.07 -11.86 -20.06
CA LEU A 159 3.51 -11.63 -19.89
C LEU A 159 3.96 -11.85 -18.44
N ILE A 160 3.17 -11.42 -17.43
CA ILE A 160 3.47 -11.73 -16.01
C ILE A 160 3.62 -13.24 -15.83
N ASN A 161 2.62 -14.00 -16.26
CA ASN A 161 2.64 -15.47 -16.14
C ASN A 161 3.87 -16.06 -16.85
N LYS A 162 4.14 -15.64 -18.10
CA LYS A 162 5.29 -16.12 -18.86
C LYS A 162 6.63 -15.77 -18.18
N CYS A 163 6.76 -14.57 -17.62
CA CYS A 163 7.97 -14.18 -16.90
C CYS A 163 8.16 -15.04 -15.65
N VAL A 164 7.10 -15.26 -14.87
CA VAL A 164 7.17 -16.13 -13.68
C VAL A 164 7.54 -17.55 -14.08
N ASP A 165 6.85 -18.13 -15.06
CA ASP A 165 7.14 -19.50 -15.53
C ASP A 165 8.61 -19.63 -15.97
N LYS A 166 9.15 -18.63 -16.69
CA LYS A 166 10.56 -18.63 -17.11
C LYS A 166 11.53 -18.51 -15.94
N LEU A 167 11.22 -17.69 -14.93
CA LEU A 167 12.06 -17.49 -13.76
C LEU A 167 12.06 -18.72 -12.85
N VAL A 168 10.91 -19.36 -12.65
CA VAL A 168 10.79 -20.61 -11.88
C VAL A 168 11.45 -21.79 -12.60
N ALA A 169 11.33 -21.86 -13.93
CA ALA A 169 11.97 -22.92 -14.74
C ALA A 169 13.51 -22.81 -14.80
N LYS A 170 14.10 -21.67 -14.40
CA LYS A 170 15.54 -21.37 -14.53
C LYS A 170 16.44 -22.38 -13.79
N SER A 171 15.90 -23.15 -12.85
CA SER A 171 16.62 -24.25 -12.18
C SER A 171 16.98 -25.43 -13.10
N LYS A 172 16.51 -25.46 -14.37
CA LYS A 172 16.67 -26.62 -15.27
C LYS A 172 17.35 -26.35 -16.63
N GLU A 173 17.71 -25.10 -16.96
CA GLU A 173 18.35 -24.81 -18.26
C GLU A 173 19.87 -25.02 -18.21
N SER A 174 20.33 -26.06 -18.92
CA SER A 174 21.75 -26.30 -19.16
C SER A 174 22.36 -25.17 -20.00
N PHE A 175 23.60 -24.79 -19.69
CA PHE A 175 24.37 -23.69 -20.30
C PHE A 175 24.59 -23.76 -21.84
N PHE A 176 24.06 -24.75 -22.56
CA PHE A 176 24.56 -25.12 -23.89
C PHE A 176 23.64 -24.90 -25.10
N THR A 177 22.42 -24.36 -24.96
CA THR A 177 21.59 -24.03 -26.14
C THR A 177 21.64 -22.54 -26.47
N LYS A 178 22.64 -22.14 -27.28
CA LYS A 178 22.76 -20.80 -27.90
C LYS A 178 21.78 -20.63 -29.06
N SER A 179 20.49 -20.66 -28.79
CA SER A 179 19.45 -20.16 -29.68
C SER A 179 18.88 -18.90 -29.05
N ARG A 180 19.14 -17.73 -29.62
CA ARG A 180 18.64 -16.43 -29.14
C ARG A 180 17.11 -16.28 -29.31
N ALA A 181 16.44 -17.28 -29.87
CA ALA A 181 15.00 -17.26 -30.11
C ALA A 181 14.16 -17.43 -28.83
N GLU A 182 14.78 -17.81 -27.70
CA GLU A 182 14.06 -18.05 -26.45
C GLU A 182 14.17 -16.86 -25.48
N PHE A 183 13.01 -16.33 -25.07
CA PHE A 183 12.86 -15.34 -24.01
C PHE A 183 13.60 -15.81 -22.75
N THR A 184 14.65 -15.09 -22.36
CA THR A 184 15.56 -15.51 -21.30
C THR A 184 15.05 -15.09 -19.92
N ALA A 185 15.53 -15.75 -18.88
CA ALA A 185 15.26 -15.29 -17.51
C ALA A 185 15.83 -13.90 -17.22
N GLN A 186 16.93 -13.50 -17.87
CA GLN A 186 17.49 -12.15 -17.71
C GLN A 186 16.57 -11.07 -18.30
N GLU A 187 15.87 -11.38 -19.38
CA GLU A 187 14.86 -10.49 -19.98
C GLU A 187 13.53 -10.52 -19.21
N ALA A 188 13.19 -11.65 -18.57
CA ALA A 188 11.97 -11.78 -17.78
C ALA A 188 11.93 -10.85 -16.56
N ILE A 189 13.07 -10.63 -15.89
CA ILE A 189 13.19 -9.78 -14.70
C ILE A 189 12.69 -8.33 -14.94
N PRO A 190 13.23 -7.58 -15.92
CA PRO A 190 12.78 -6.22 -16.22
C PRO A 190 11.34 -6.17 -16.77
N CYS A 191 10.94 -7.15 -17.59
CA CYS A 191 9.58 -7.23 -18.12
C CYS A 191 8.54 -7.40 -17.01
N LEU A 192 8.78 -8.32 -16.06
CA LEU A 192 7.92 -8.55 -14.91
C LEU A 192 7.78 -7.30 -14.04
N GLN A 193 8.89 -6.59 -13.80
CA GLN A 193 8.91 -5.35 -13.04
C GLN A 193 8.02 -4.27 -13.68
N ASN A 194 8.11 -4.07 -15.00
CA ASN A 194 7.29 -3.07 -15.68
C ASN A 194 5.80 -3.47 -15.69
N CYS A 195 5.49 -4.75 -15.89
CA CYS A 195 4.12 -5.24 -15.80
C CYS A 195 3.50 -4.96 -14.42
N LEU A 196 4.22 -5.30 -13.35
CA LEU A 196 3.76 -5.03 -11.98
C LEU A 196 3.67 -3.52 -11.71
N GLY A 197 4.63 -2.74 -12.19
CA GLY A 197 4.62 -1.29 -12.07
C GLY A 197 3.44 -0.64 -12.79
N LEU A 198 3.06 -1.15 -13.97
CA LEU A 198 1.85 -0.72 -14.67
C LEU A 198 0.61 -1.03 -13.83
N VAL A 199 0.49 -2.23 -13.27
CA VAL A 199 -0.63 -2.61 -12.39
C VAL A 199 -0.70 -1.73 -11.14
N ILE A 200 0.44 -1.47 -10.49
CA ILE A 200 0.54 -0.59 -9.33
C ILE A 200 0.07 0.83 -9.71
N ASN A 201 0.63 1.42 -10.76
CA ASN A 201 0.31 2.81 -11.15
C ASN A 201 -1.13 2.96 -11.67
N PHE A 202 -1.66 1.94 -12.35
CA PHE A 202 -3.05 1.90 -12.78
C PHE A 202 -4.03 1.82 -11.60
N THR A 203 -3.65 1.11 -10.54
CA THR A 203 -4.47 0.98 -9.32
C THR A 203 -4.13 2.03 -8.26
N ALA A 204 -3.26 3.00 -8.57
CA ALA A 204 -2.82 4.04 -7.65
C ALA A 204 -3.82 5.20 -7.50
N SER A 205 -5.08 4.85 -7.20
CA SER A 205 -6.18 5.80 -7.05
C SER A 205 -7.09 5.39 -5.89
N LYS A 206 -7.88 6.33 -5.39
CA LYS A 206 -9.01 6.01 -4.49
C LYS A 206 -10.28 5.64 -5.26
N ASP A 207 -10.31 5.87 -6.57
CA ASP A 207 -11.37 5.35 -7.41
C ASP A 207 -11.20 3.83 -7.54
N GLU A 208 -12.00 3.10 -6.79
CA GLU A 208 -11.98 1.63 -6.75
C GLU A 208 -12.34 0.99 -8.11
N SER A 209 -12.88 1.76 -9.07
CA SER A 209 -13.23 1.24 -10.39
C SER A 209 -12.02 0.69 -11.15
N PHE A 210 -10.82 1.25 -10.97
CA PHE A 210 -9.60 0.73 -11.61
C PHE A 210 -9.20 -0.64 -11.04
N ALA A 211 -9.24 -0.80 -9.72
CA ALA A 211 -8.97 -2.08 -9.08
C ALA A 211 -10.03 -3.13 -9.50
N ASN A 212 -11.30 -2.74 -9.51
CA ASN A 212 -12.40 -3.62 -9.92
C ASN A 212 -12.34 -4.00 -11.40
N PHE A 213 -11.89 -3.10 -12.28
CA PHE A 213 -11.68 -3.36 -13.70
C PHE A 213 -10.69 -4.50 -13.91
N LEU A 214 -9.53 -4.47 -13.23
CA LEU A 214 -8.55 -5.55 -13.34
C LEU A 214 -9.02 -6.88 -12.74
N THR A 215 -9.79 -6.85 -11.65
CA THR A 215 -10.18 -8.10 -10.96
C THR A 215 -11.48 -8.72 -11.45
N SER A 216 -12.26 -8.00 -12.25
CA SER A 216 -13.53 -8.50 -12.81
C SER A 216 -13.42 -8.93 -14.28
N HIS A 217 -12.24 -8.82 -14.88
CA HIS A 217 -12.00 -9.22 -16.27
C HIS A 217 -12.02 -10.75 -16.42
N LYS A 218 -12.67 -11.27 -17.47
CA LYS A 218 -12.84 -12.73 -17.67
C LYS A 218 -11.65 -13.41 -18.36
N GLU A 219 -10.90 -12.65 -19.15
CA GLU A 219 -9.80 -13.18 -19.98
C GLU A 219 -8.48 -13.39 -19.23
N PHE A 220 -8.36 -12.89 -18.00
CA PHE A 220 -7.16 -13.09 -17.18
C PHE A 220 -7.51 -13.10 -15.69
N ASP A 221 -6.71 -13.84 -14.92
CA ASP A 221 -6.79 -13.78 -13.46
C ASP A 221 -5.73 -12.83 -12.90
N CYS A 222 -6.14 -11.59 -12.60
CA CYS A 222 -5.25 -10.57 -12.04
C CYS A 222 -4.61 -11.01 -10.72
N ILE A 223 -5.43 -11.33 -9.70
CA ILE A 223 -4.95 -11.69 -8.36
C ILE A 223 -4.16 -13.01 -8.42
N GLY A 224 -4.66 -14.02 -9.15
CA GLY A 224 -3.95 -15.29 -9.29
C GLY A 224 -2.59 -15.15 -9.98
N SER A 225 -2.49 -14.32 -11.02
CA SER A 225 -1.21 -14.05 -11.70
C SER A 225 -0.22 -13.34 -10.77
N ILE A 226 -0.68 -12.38 -9.94
CA ILE A 226 0.19 -11.73 -8.96
C ILE A 226 0.60 -12.70 -7.86
N TYR A 227 -0.27 -13.63 -7.45
CA TYR A 227 0.11 -14.67 -6.48
C TYR A 227 1.20 -15.61 -7.00
N LYS A 228 1.26 -15.89 -8.30
CA LYS A 228 2.38 -16.64 -8.88
C LYS A 228 3.72 -15.92 -8.72
N VAL A 229 3.71 -14.58 -8.69
CA VAL A 229 4.93 -13.79 -8.41
C VAL A 229 5.46 -14.06 -7.00
N MET A 230 4.61 -14.53 -6.08
CA MET A 230 4.99 -14.83 -4.69
C MET A 230 5.75 -16.15 -4.53
N ASP A 231 6.06 -16.84 -5.64
CA ASP A 231 6.88 -18.05 -5.63
C ASP A 231 8.26 -17.80 -5.00
N ASP A 232 8.79 -18.81 -4.28
CA ASP A 232 10.03 -18.69 -3.53
C ASP A 232 11.25 -18.50 -4.46
N GLU A 233 11.16 -18.96 -5.72
CA GLU A 233 12.19 -18.80 -6.77
C GLU A 233 12.26 -17.38 -7.37
N ILE A 234 11.22 -16.55 -7.16
CA ILE A 234 11.18 -15.17 -7.66
C ILE A 234 11.93 -14.25 -6.70
N ASP A 235 12.75 -13.33 -7.20
CA ASP A 235 13.52 -12.46 -6.32
C ASP A 235 12.64 -11.52 -5.45
N MET A 236 13.19 -11.13 -4.31
CA MET A 236 12.46 -10.34 -3.30
C MET A 236 11.92 -9.01 -3.86
N GLN A 237 12.63 -8.37 -4.79
CA GLN A 237 12.20 -7.09 -5.35
C GLN A 237 10.89 -7.24 -6.14
N ARG A 238 10.71 -8.33 -6.89
CA ARG A 238 9.47 -8.55 -7.68
C ARG A 238 8.34 -9.05 -6.78
N ARG A 239 8.67 -9.84 -5.74
CA ARG A 239 7.70 -10.17 -4.69
C ARG A 239 7.18 -8.92 -3.98
N GLU A 240 8.03 -7.96 -3.65
CA GLU A 240 7.61 -6.69 -3.05
C GLU A 240 6.63 -5.92 -3.96
N LEU A 241 6.91 -5.84 -5.27
CA LEU A 241 6.00 -5.22 -6.24
C LEU A 241 4.67 -5.96 -6.32
N GLY A 242 4.67 -7.29 -6.25
CA GLY A 242 3.44 -8.07 -6.19
C GLY A 242 2.63 -7.79 -4.93
N ILE A 243 3.27 -7.70 -3.75
CA ILE A 243 2.62 -7.31 -2.50
C ILE A 243 2.02 -5.89 -2.60
N TRP A 244 2.74 -4.94 -3.21
CA TRP A 244 2.23 -3.60 -3.47
C TRP A 244 0.99 -3.64 -4.38
N ALA A 245 1.04 -4.39 -5.49
CA ALA A 245 -0.11 -4.56 -6.37
C ALA A 245 -1.31 -5.15 -5.62
N LEU A 246 -1.12 -6.22 -4.84
CA LEU A 246 -2.18 -6.81 -4.00
C LEU A 246 -2.73 -5.80 -2.98
N ARG A 247 -1.87 -5.00 -2.34
CA ARG A 247 -2.29 -3.95 -1.42
C ARG A 247 -3.21 -2.94 -2.10
N ASN A 248 -2.87 -2.45 -3.28
CA ASN A 248 -3.72 -1.51 -4.02
C ASN A 248 -5.06 -2.16 -4.40
N LEU A 249 -5.02 -3.42 -4.86
CA LEU A 249 -6.23 -4.17 -5.23
C LEU A 249 -7.15 -4.46 -4.03
N SER A 250 -6.58 -4.62 -2.82
CA SER A 250 -7.31 -4.93 -1.58
C SER A 250 -8.13 -3.77 -1.00
N THR A 251 -8.15 -2.61 -1.66
CA THR A 251 -8.97 -1.46 -1.26
C THR A 251 -10.46 -1.79 -1.22
N THR A 252 -10.92 -2.69 -2.11
CA THR A 252 -12.32 -3.15 -2.19
C THR A 252 -12.54 -4.41 -1.37
N ALA A 253 -13.72 -4.54 -0.75
CA ALA A 253 -14.05 -5.69 0.11
C ALA A 253 -14.01 -7.04 -0.65
N LYS A 254 -14.50 -7.06 -1.90
CA LYS A 254 -14.48 -8.27 -2.76
C LYS A 254 -13.06 -8.74 -3.00
N ASN A 255 -12.16 -7.83 -3.36
CA ASN A 255 -10.77 -8.15 -3.66
C ASN A 255 -10.01 -8.54 -2.39
N ALA A 256 -10.20 -7.83 -1.27
CA ALA A 256 -9.61 -8.18 0.01
C ALA A 256 -9.94 -9.62 0.46
N LYS A 257 -11.22 -10.01 0.35
CA LYS A 257 -11.66 -11.39 0.63
C LYS A 257 -11.02 -12.40 -0.30
N ARG A 258 -10.96 -12.11 -1.60
CA ARG A 258 -10.32 -12.99 -2.59
C ARG A 258 -8.81 -13.13 -2.37
N ILE A 259 -8.12 -12.04 -2.04
CA ILE A 259 -6.68 -12.07 -1.78
C ILE A 259 -6.40 -12.91 -0.55
N SER A 260 -7.16 -12.72 0.52
CA SER A 260 -6.96 -13.47 1.78
C SER A 260 -7.41 -14.93 1.74
N SER A 261 -8.14 -15.36 0.70
CA SER A 261 -8.51 -16.78 0.54
C SER A 261 -7.40 -17.66 -0.03
N PHE A 262 -6.29 -17.07 -0.51
CA PHE A 262 -5.15 -17.85 -0.98
C PHE A 262 -4.42 -18.49 0.21
N PRO A 263 -4.16 -19.81 0.21
CA PRO A 263 -3.54 -20.50 1.36
C PRO A 263 -2.17 -19.94 1.77
N THR A 264 -1.44 -19.35 0.82
CA THR A 264 -0.11 -18.78 1.04
C THR A 264 -0.13 -17.36 1.62
N PHE A 265 -1.30 -16.71 1.73
CA PHE A 265 -1.41 -15.33 2.19
C PHE A 265 -0.71 -15.10 3.54
N VAL A 266 -1.03 -15.93 4.54
CA VAL A 266 -0.45 -15.82 5.88
C VAL A 266 1.07 -16.08 5.85
N LYS A 267 1.52 -17.09 5.08
CA LYS A 267 2.96 -17.36 4.87
C LYS A 267 3.67 -16.11 4.35
N ILE A 268 3.13 -15.48 3.31
CA ILE A 268 3.71 -14.28 2.68
C ILE A 268 3.78 -13.12 3.68
N VAL A 269 2.72 -12.90 4.46
CA VAL A 269 2.69 -11.85 5.49
C VAL A 269 3.82 -12.06 6.50
N PHE A 270 3.93 -13.26 7.10
CA PHE A 270 4.97 -13.52 8.09
C PHE A 270 6.38 -13.43 7.52
N GLN A 271 6.63 -14.05 6.36
CA GLN A 271 7.95 -14.02 5.73
C GLN A 271 8.39 -12.60 5.38
N THR A 272 7.48 -11.76 4.88
CA THR A 272 7.82 -10.38 4.47
C THR A 272 7.98 -9.46 5.67
N LEU A 273 7.22 -9.63 6.75
CA LEU A 273 7.41 -8.83 7.96
C LEU A 273 8.71 -9.15 8.71
N LEU A 274 9.32 -10.31 8.44
CA LEU A 274 10.63 -10.67 8.99
C LEU A 274 11.79 -10.03 8.22
N VAL A 275 11.57 -9.51 7.01
CA VAL A 275 12.62 -8.82 6.26
C VAL A 275 12.84 -7.40 6.79
N ASN A 276 14.09 -6.92 6.73
CA ASN A 276 14.44 -5.56 7.15
C ASN A 276 14.40 -4.56 5.98
N VAL A 277 13.33 -4.62 5.16
CA VAL A 277 13.12 -3.72 4.02
C VAL A 277 11.88 -2.87 4.29
N THR A 278 12.06 -1.58 4.50
CA THR A 278 10.99 -0.66 4.94
C THR A 278 9.76 -0.72 4.04
N GLN A 279 9.95 -0.63 2.73
CA GLN A 279 8.84 -0.59 1.77
C GLN A 279 8.08 -1.92 1.72
N SER A 280 8.78 -3.06 1.78
CA SER A 280 8.19 -4.39 1.93
C SER A 280 7.30 -4.49 3.18
N VAL A 281 7.79 -4.03 4.34
CA VAL A 281 7.03 -4.05 5.60
C VAL A 281 5.80 -3.17 5.52
N GLU A 282 5.93 -1.92 5.05
CA GLU A 282 4.80 -0.99 4.89
C GLU A 282 3.73 -1.52 3.92
N ASN A 283 4.16 -2.12 2.81
CA ASN A 283 3.24 -2.69 1.83
C ASN A 283 2.50 -3.90 2.41
N THR A 284 3.21 -4.76 3.13
CA THR A 284 2.66 -5.95 3.77
C THR A 284 1.68 -5.59 4.88
N LEU A 285 2.01 -4.65 5.75
CA LEU A 285 1.10 -4.17 6.80
C LEU A 285 -0.09 -3.45 6.20
N GLY A 286 0.10 -2.62 5.17
CA GLY A 286 -1.01 -1.99 4.45
C GLY A 286 -1.97 -3.02 3.85
N LEU A 287 -1.45 -4.06 3.21
CA LEU A 287 -2.25 -5.16 2.65
C LEU A 287 -3.00 -5.91 3.76
N THR A 288 -2.27 -6.28 4.82
CA THR A 288 -2.80 -6.99 5.98
C THR A 288 -3.91 -6.21 6.64
N TYR A 289 -3.76 -4.89 6.82
CA TYR A 289 -4.78 -4.03 7.40
C TYR A 289 -6.03 -3.95 6.51
N ASN A 290 -5.86 -3.74 5.20
CA ASN A 290 -7.00 -3.69 4.26
C ASN A 290 -7.80 -5.00 4.29
N VAL A 291 -7.09 -6.14 4.32
CA VAL A 291 -7.68 -7.48 4.44
C VAL A 291 -8.38 -7.67 5.78
N ALA A 292 -7.70 -7.39 6.88
CA ALA A 292 -8.22 -7.54 8.25
C ALA A 292 -9.48 -6.69 8.50
N ARG A 293 -9.58 -5.52 7.88
CA ARG A 293 -10.77 -4.65 7.95
C ARG A 293 -11.98 -5.24 7.23
N GLN A 294 -11.78 -6.05 6.20
CA GLN A 294 -12.84 -6.50 5.27
C GLN A 294 -13.19 -8.00 5.41
N ASN A 295 -12.35 -8.77 6.09
CA ASN A 295 -12.52 -10.20 6.26
C ASN A 295 -12.16 -10.63 7.69
N GLU A 296 -13.16 -10.74 8.58
CA GLU A 296 -12.92 -11.12 9.97
C GLU A 296 -12.32 -12.53 10.12
N GLN A 297 -12.67 -13.46 9.22
CA GLN A 297 -12.19 -14.85 9.27
C GLN A 297 -10.66 -14.98 9.12
N ILE A 298 -10.00 -13.97 8.56
CA ILE A 298 -8.54 -13.98 8.42
C ILE A 298 -7.83 -13.64 9.72
N LEU A 299 -8.49 -13.00 10.68
CA LEU A 299 -7.88 -12.51 11.91
C LEU A 299 -7.30 -13.67 12.74
N THR A 300 -8.04 -14.77 12.86
CA THR A 300 -7.61 -15.98 13.60
C THR A 300 -6.48 -16.72 12.90
N GLN A 301 -6.27 -16.49 11.59
CA GLN A 301 -5.13 -17.04 10.87
C GLN A 301 -3.90 -16.12 10.97
N LEU A 302 -4.12 -14.79 10.96
CA LEU A 302 -3.07 -13.79 11.19
C LEU A 302 -2.50 -13.89 12.62
N LEU A 303 -3.37 -14.13 13.61
CA LEU A 303 -2.96 -14.42 14.98
C LEU A 303 -3.34 -15.86 15.35
N PRO A 304 -2.55 -16.85 14.89
CA PRO A 304 -2.92 -18.24 15.03
C PRO A 304 -2.95 -18.68 16.50
N ILE A 305 -4.05 -19.31 16.91
CA ILE A 305 -4.26 -19.85 18.26
C ILE A 305 -3.55 -21.21 18.45
N SER A 306 -3.29 -21.89 17.33
CA SER A 306 -2.46 -23.09 17.23
C SER A 306 -1.35 -22.87 16.20
N PRO A 307 -0.15 -23.45 16.35
CA PRO A 307 0.92 -23.25 15.38
C PRO A 307 0.49 -23.64 13.95
N ILE A 308 0.83 -22.78 12.98
CA ILE A 308 0.75 -23.08 11.55
C ILE A 308 2.12 -23.68 11.15
N PRO A 309 2.19 -24.96 10.76
CA PRO A 309 3.45 -25.63 10.44
C PRO A 309 4.28 -24.83 9.44
N ASN A 310 5.56 -24.61 9.77
CA ASN A 310 6.53 -23.86 8.96
C ASN A 310 6.17 -22.40 8.65
N VAL A 311 5.15 -21.83 9.30
CA VAL A 311 4.70 -20.44 9.07
C VAL A 311 4.76 -19.61 10.34
N ALA A 312 4.10 -20.03 11.41
CA ALA A 312 3.96 -19.23 12.63
C ALA A 312 3.61 -20.09 13.85
N ARG A 313 4.17 -19.77 15.01
CA ARG A 313 3.77 -20.29 16.32
C ARG A 313 2.53 -19.56 16.84
N ARG A 314 1.96 -20.08 17.93
CA ARG A 314 0.82 -19.46 18.61
C ARG A 314 1.10 -18.02 18.98
N ALA A 315 0.18 -17.12 18.62
CA ALA A 315 0.27 -15.67 18.85
C ALA A 315 1.57 -15.01 18.33
N GLU A 316 2.27 -15.64 17.37
CA GLU A 316 3.59 -15.19 16.91
C GLU A 316 3.52 -13.79 16.28
N PHE A 317 2.44 -13.48 15.55
CA PHE A 317 2.27 -12.19 14.90
C PHE A 317 2.42 -11.02 15.87
N VAL A 318 1.76 -11.06 17.02
CA VAL A 318 1.86 -9.98 18.00
C VAL A 318 3.18 -10.07 18.76
N THR A 319 3.58 -11.27 19.23
CA THR A 319 4.76 -11.42 20.09
C THR A 319 6.08 -11.10 19.40
N VAL A 320 6.27 -11.52 18.16
CA VAL A 320 7.50 -11.26 17.40
C VAL A 320 7.53 -9.85 16.85
N PHE A 321 6.44 -9.40 16.21
CA PHE A 321 6.48 -8.13 15.51
C PHE A 321 6.39 -6.94 16.44
N ILE A 322 5.76 -7.06 17.63
CA ILE A 322 5.81 -5.95 18.59
C ILE A 322 7.25 -5.61 19.00
N ALA A 323 8.10 -6.63 19.20
CA ALA A 323 9.50 -6.45 19.54
C ALA A 323 10.29 -5.77 18.40
N LYS A 324 9.88 -5.99 17.14
CA LYS A 324 10.49 -5.37 15.95
C LYS A 324 9.94 -3.99 15.62
N THR A 325 8.83 -3.56 16.24
CA THR A 325 8.17 -2.28 15.89
C THR A 325 9.10 -1.07 15.98
N ALA A 326 10.11 -1.08 16.87
CA ALA A 326 11.06 0.02 17.00
C ALA A 326 11.96 0.19 15.77
N GLU A 327 12.23 -0.89 15.03
CA GLU A 327 13.04 -0.91 13.80
C GLU A 327 12.26 -0.40 12.57
N TRP A 328 10.93 -0.43 12.65
CA TRP A 328 10.06 -0.10 11.54
C TRP A 328 9.85 1.40 11.36
N SER A 329 9.49 1.80 10.13
CA SER A 329 9.10 3.18 9.87
C SER A 329 7.89 3.60 10.71
N LYS A 330 7.68 4.91 10.84
CA LYS A 330 6.52 5.46 11.57
C LYS A 330 5.18 5.02 10.97
N VAL A 331 5.13 4.83 9.64
CA VAL A 331 3.94 4.34 8.93
C VAL A 331 3.68 2.88 9.25
N ALA A 332 4.70 2.03 9.16
CA ALA A 332 4.59 0.62 9.50
C ALA A 332 4.20 0.42 10.98
N GLN A 333 4.79 1.18 11.90
CA GLN A 333 4.39 1.19 13.31
C GLN A 333 2.90 1.50 13.47
N ALA A 334 2.40 2.56 12.82
CA ALA A 334 0.99 2.92 12.89
C ALA A 334 0.08 1.81 12.37
N GLN A 335 0.38 1.28 11.18
CA GLN A 335 -0.40 0.20 10.56
C GLN A 335 -0.42 -1.08 11.42
N PHE A 336 0.71 -1.44 12.02
CA PHE A 336 0.79 -2.59 12.91
C PHE A 336 -0.17 -2.45 14.10
N PHE A 337 -0.14 -1.33 14.82
CA PHE A 337 -1.04 -1.12 15.94
C PHE A 337 -2.52 -1.11 15.51
N MET A 338 -2.84 -0.56 14.34
CA MET A 338 -4.20 -0.63 13.78
C MET A 338 -4.64 -2.08 13.52
N ILE A 339 -3.75 -2.94 12.99
CA ILE A 339 -4.03 -4.37 12.80
C ILE A 339 -4.26 -5.05 14.15
N VAL A 340 -3.41 -4.80 15.15
CA VAL A 340 -3.59 -5.40 16.49
C VAL A 340 -4.90 -4.93 17.14
N GLY A 341 -5.29 -3.67 16.92
CA GLY A 341 -6.61 -3.17 17.31
C GLY A 341 -7.73 -4.02 16.73
N LYS A 342 -7.66 -4.33 15.42
CA LYS A 342 -8.63 -5.23 14.76
C LYS A 342 -8.59 -6.67 15.28
N LEU A 343 -7.42 -7.20 15.58
CA LEU A 343 -7.29 -8.51 16.24
C LEU A 343 -8.04 -8.51 17.59
N CYS A 344 -7.91 -7.45 18.39
CA CYS A 344 -8.62 -7.35 19.68
C CYS A 344 -10.15 -7.31 19.55
N MET A 345 -10.70 -6.88 18.41
CA MET A 345 -12.15 -6.89 18.20
C MET A 345 -12.70 -8.32 18.08
N ASN A 346 -11.93 -9.25 17.50
CA ASN A 346 -12.33 -10.65 17.40
C ASN A 346 -12.04 -11.40 18.72
N LYS A 347 -13.03 -12.11 19.27
CA LYS A 347 -12.94 -12.74 20.60
C LYS A 347 -11.76 -13.71 20.76
N GLU A 348 -11.59 -14.64 19.82
CA GLU A 348 -10.51 -15.65 19.90
C GLU A 348 -9.12 -14.99 19.82
N CYS A 349 -8.96 -14.02 18.93
CA CYS A 349 -7.73 -13.28 18.78
C CYS A 349 -7.42 -12.44 20.02
N ARG A 350 -8.44 -11.79 20.59
CA ARG A 350 -8.36 -10.98 21.81
C ARG A 350 -7.76 -11.76 22.98
N ASP A 351 -8.20 -12.98 23.21
CA ASP A 351 -7.67 -13.85 24.26
C ASP A 351 -6.20 -14.20 24.02
N ALA A 352 -5.84 -14.49 22.77
CA ALA A 352 -4.46 -14.74 22.38
C ALA A 352 -3.57 -13.50 22.56
N VAL A 353 -4.02 -12.30 22.16
CA VAL A 353 -3.30 -11.03 22.40
C VAL A 353 -3.12 -10.79 23.90
N ALA A 354 -4.16 -11.04 24.69
CA ALA A 354 -4.15 -10.86 26.13
C ALA A 354 -3.07 -11.72 26.81
N GLN A 355 -2.76 -12.90 26.28
CA GLN A 355 -1.71 -13.79 26.82
C GLN A 355 -0.28 -13.32 26.50
N THR A 356 -0.12 -12.30 25.65
CA THR A 356 1.19 -11.71 25.32
C THR A 356 1.53 -10.53 26.25
N ASN A 357 2.75 -9.97 26.11
CA ASN A 357 3.15 -8.73 26.78
C ASN A 357 2.65 -7.44 26.07
N PHE A 358 1.77 -7.58 25.07
CA PHE A 358 1.29 -6.49 24.21
C PHE A 358 0.80 -5.27 24.99
N PHE A 359 -0.07 -5.46 25.99
CA PHE A 359 -0.67 -4.35 26.74
C PHE A 359 0.36 -3.52 27.49
N SER A 360 1.41 -4.15 28.02
CA SER A 360 2.47 -3.44 28.73
C SER A 360 3.31 -2.60 27.75
N GLN A 361 3.61 -3.15 26.57
CA GLN A 361 4.33 -2.44 25.53
C GLN A 361 3.49 -1.33 24.88
N LEU A 362 2.19 -1.57 24.67
CA LEU A 362 1.25 -0.56 24.17
C LEU A 362 1.20 0.63 25.14
N LEU A 363 1.11 0.34 26.44
CA LEU A 363 1.11 1.34 27.49
C LEU A 363 2.38 2.21 27.45
N GLU A 364 3.55 1.57 27.49
CA GLU A 364 4.85 2.24 27.42
C GLU A 364 4.95 3.12 26.16
N LYS A 365 4.58 2.55 25.00
CA LYS A 365 4.63 3.24 23.72
C LYS A 365 3.70 4.44 23.68
N ILE A 366 2.45 4.34 24.13
CA ILE A 366 1.51 5.49 24.17
C ILE A 366 2.07 6.61 25.03
N THR A 367 2.67 6.28 26.18
CA THR A 367 3.20 7.28 27.12
C THR A 367 4.52 7.90 26.69
N THR A 368 5.14 7.41 25.62
CA THR A 368 6.40 7.95 25.11
C THR A 368 6.18 9.31 24.45
N GLU A 369 6.90 10.34 24.91
CA GLU A 369 6.73 11.72 24.44
C GLU A 369 7.25 11.95 23.00
N THR A 370 8.15 11.09 22.52
CA THR A 370 8.80 11.23 21.20
C THR A 370 8.01 10.61 20.04
N ASN A 371 6.73 10.27 20.24
CA ASN A 371 5.92 9.71 19.16
C ASN A 371 5.56 10.79 18.13
N THR A 372 5.60 10.42 16.85
CA THR A 372 5.05 11.25 15.77
C THR A 372 3.52 11.15 15.75
N ASP A 373 2.84 12.15 15.19
CA ASP A 373 1.36 12.13 15.04
C ASP A 373 0.85 10.86 14.36
N SER A 374 1.58 10.33 13.37
CA SER A 374 1.23 9.10 12.67
C SER A 374 1.26 7.86 13.58
N VAL A 375 2.27 7.74 14.43
CA VAL A 375 2.39 6.61 15.37
C VAL A 375 1.33 6.74 16.46
N LEU A 376 1.13 7.94 17.00
CA LEU A 376 0.05 8.21 17.95
C LEU A 376 -1.32 7.86 17.37
N TYR A 377 -1.58 8.19 16.11
CA TYR A 377 -2.82 7.81 15.45
C TYR A 377 -3.04 6.30 15.45
N GLY A 378 -2.03 5.50 15.06
CA GLY A 378 -2.14 4.04 15.07
C GLY A 378 -2.33 3.46 16.48
N LEU A 379 -1.63 4.02 17.47
CA LEU A 379 -1.76 3.62 18.88
C LEU A 379 -3.15 3.95 19.45
N LEU A 380 -3.66 5.15 19.17
CA LEU A 380 -4.99 5.56 19.61
C LEU A 380 -6.08 4.72 18.92
N ASN A 381 -5.94 4.44 17.62
CA ASN A 381 -6.90 3.58 16.93
C ASN A 381 -6.91 2.14 17.49
N CYS A 382 -5.73 1.63 17.85
CA CYS A 382 -5.61 0.37 18.58
C CYS A 382 -6.34 0.43 19.93
N LEU A 383 -6.08 1.48 20.71
CA LEU A 383 -6.72 1.71 22.00
C LEU A 383 -8.26 1.81 21.87
N GLY A 384 -8.77 2.55 20.90
CA GLY A 384 -10.21 2.65 20.61
C GLY A 384 -10.83 1.29 20.32
N SER A 385 -10.18 0.49 19.47
CA SER A 385 -10.64 -0.87 19.16
C SER A 385 -10.65 -1.79 20.39
N ILE A 386 -9.66 -1.65 21.28
CA ILE A 386 -9.61 -2.37 22.57
C ILE A 386 -10.78 -1.94 23.45
N VAL A 387 -11.04 -0.64 23.58
CA VAL A 387 -12.14 -0.12 24.42
C VAL A 387 -13.49 -0.65 23.92
N GLU A 388 -13.70 -0.68 22.61
CA GLU A 388 -14.92 -1.25 22.00
C GLU A 388 -15.05 -2.74 22.31
N ALA A 389 -13.96 -3.51 22.18
CA ALA A 389 -13.95 -4.94 22.46
C ALA A 389 -14.29 -5.28 23.93
N VAL A 390 -13.87 -4.44 24.89
CA VAL A 390 -14.09 -4.64 26.33
C VAL A 390 -15.57 -4.71 26.71
N LYS A 391 -16.47 -4.10 25.92
CA LYS A 391 -17.92 -4.12 26.18
C LYS A 391 -18.52 -5.53 26.19
N GLU A 392 -17.79 -6.52 25.66
CA GLU A 392 -18.29 -7.88 25.44
C GLU A 392 -17.62 -8.95 26.33
N ASP A 393 -16.58 -8.62 27.11
CA ASP A 393 -15.75 -9.62 27.82
C ASP A 393 -15.19 -9.13 29.18
N GLN A 394 -15.55 -9.81 30.26
CA GLN A 394 -15.15 -9.46 31.63
C GLN A 394 -13.66 -9.72 31.95
N ASP A 395 -13.05 -10.76 31.40
CA ASP A 395 -11.63 -11.07 31.68
C ASP A 395 -10.71 -10.10 30.94
N PHE A 396 -11.08 -9.76 29.70
CA PHE A 396 -10.40 -8.71 28.96
C PHE A 396 -10.53 -7.33 29.62
N SER A 397 -11.68 -7.09 30.26
CA SER A 397 -11.93 -5.87 31.03
C SER A 397 -10.86 -5.62 32.10
N ALA A 398 -10.32 -6.64 32.76
CA ALA A 398 -9.30 -6.44 33.81
C ALA A 398 -7.99 -5.81 33.27
N LYS A 399 -7.53 -6.24 32.08
CA LYS A 399 -6.34 -5.67 31.43
C LYS A 399 -6.58 -4.26 30.93
N PHE A 400 -7.78 -4.04 30.38
CA PHE A 400 -8.21 -2.70 30.00
C PHE A 400 -8.28 -1.76 31.20
N VAL A 401 -8.84 -2.20 32.33
CA VAL A 401 -8.91 -1.42 33.58
C VAL A 401 -7.51 -0.98 34.00
N LYS A 402 -6.52 -1.87 33.95
CA LYS A 402 -5.11 -1.52 34.27
C LYS A 402 -4.58 -0.41 33.35
N MET A 403 -4.84 -0.50 32.05
CA MET A 403 -4.41 0.49 31.06
C MET A 403 -5.16 1.82 31.21
N ALA A 404 -6.48 1.79 31.35
CA ALA A 404 -7.32 2.97 31.49
C ALA A 404 -7.12 3.68 32.84
N SER A 405 -6.67 2.94 33.86
CA SER A 405 -6.24 3.50 35.14
C SER A 405 -4.87 4.18 35.10
N ASN A 406 -4.13 4.10 33.98
CA ASN A 406 -2.83 4.72 33.87
C ASN A 406 -2.94 6.23 33.57
N PRO A 407 -2.43 7.11 34.47
CA PRO A 407 -2.52 8.55 34.27
C PRO A 407 -1.77 9.06 33.04
N GLY A 408 -0.65 8.42 32.67
CA GLY A 408 0.13 8.78 31.49
C GLY A 408 -0.66 8.61 30.20
N VAL A 409 -1.40 7.50 30.06
CA VAL A 409 -2.29 7.27 28.92
C VAL A 409 -3.36 8.33 28.87
N MET A 410 -4.07 8.56 29.97
CA MET A 410 -5.14 9.55 30.02
C MET A 410 -4.63 10.96 29.70
N ASN A 411 -3.45 11.34 30.20
CA ASN A 411 -2.82 12.63 29.86
C ASN A 411 -2.48 12.74 28.37
N VAL A 412 -1.95 11.69 27.74
CA VAL A 412 -1.68 11.68 26.29
C VAL A 412 -2.99 11.81 25.51
N VAL A 413 -4.02 11.04 25.88
CA VAL A 413 -5.34 11.11 25.23
C VAL A 413 -5.95 12.50 25.37
N CYS A 414 -5.98 13.09 26.58
CA CYS A 414 -6.49 14.44 26.82
C CYS A 414 -5.71 15.52 26.04
N ARG A 415 -4.38 15.41 25.95
CA ARG A 415 -3.58 16.33 25.12
C ARG A 415 -3.92 16.21 23.64
N GLN A 416 -4.18 15.00 23.14
CA GLN A 416 -4.57 14.81 21.74
C GLN A 416 -5.99 15.27 21.44
N MET A 417 -6.91 15.19 22.41
CA MET A 417 -8.27 15.72 22.29
C MET A 417 -8.31 17.20 21.88
N ILE A 418 -7.39 18.02 22.41
CA ILE A 418 -7.31 19.47 22.11
C ILE A 418 -6.31 19.81 21.00
N ASN A 419 -5.69 18.82 20.37
CA ASN A 419 -4.78 19.05 19.27
C ASN A 419 -5.57 19.36 17.99
N ALA A 420 -5.94 20.63 17.81
CA ALA A 420 -6.71 21.10 16.66
C ALA A 420 -6.04 20.76 15.31
N LYS A 421 -4.71 20.60 15.28
CA LYS A 421 -3.96 20.30 14.06
C LYS A 421 -3.95 18.81 13.68
N SER A 422 -4.51 17.94 14.52
CA SER A 422 -4.45 16.49 14.37
C SER A 422 -5.83 15.84 14.29
N TYR A 423 -5.99 14.95 13.31
CA TYR A 423 -7.14 14.04 13.22
C TYR A 423 -7.23 13.07 14.41
N CYS A 424 -6.21 13.02 15.28
CA CYS A 424 -6.24 12.28 16.53
C CYS A 424 -7.24 12.86 17.55
N SER A 425 -7.68 14.11 17.40
CA SER A 425 -8.60 14.76 18.35
C SER A 425 -9.93 14.01 18.47
N VAL A 426 -10.58 13.70 17.34
CA VAL A 426 -11.85 12.96 17.31
C VAL A 426 -11.67 11.55 17.89
N GLU A 427 -10.61 10.85 17.48
CA GLU A 427 -10.33 9.49 17.97
C GLU A 427 -10.05 9.49 19.48
N ALA A 428 -9.28 10.45 19.98
CA ALA A 428 -8.99 10.60 21.41
C ALA A 428 -10.27 10.92 22.21
N ALA A 429 -11.13 11.80 21.72
CA ALA A 429 -12.40 12.13 22.38
C ALA A 429 -13.33 10.91 22.41
N LYS A 430 -13.41 10.16 21.30
CA LYS A 430 -14.16 8.91 21.21
C LYS A 430 -13.64 7.88 22.23
N ILE A 431 -12.32 7.74 22.36
CA ILE A 431 -11.70 6.82 23.34
C ILE A 431 -12.11 7.21 24.76
N VAL A 432 -12.02 8.48 25.14
CA VAL A 432 -12.43 8.92 26.48
C VAL A 432 -13.90 8.63 26.72
N CYS A 433 -14.78 8.95 25.76
CA CYS A 433 -16.21 8.64 25.86
C CYS A 433 -16.43 7.13 26.08
N ALA A 434 -15.85 6.29 25.22
CA ALA A 434 -15.98 4.85 25.32
C ALA A 434 -15.36 4.28 26.61
N MET A 435 -14.28 4.86 27.12
CA MET A 435 -13.69 4.51 28.43
C MET A 435 -14.67 4.79 29.56
N PHE A 436 -15.34 5.95 29.55
CA PHE A 436 -16.36 6.31 30.53
C PHE A 436 -17.59 5.38 30.46
N GLU A 437 -18.04 5.03 29.25
CA GLU A 437 -19.12 4.06 29.06
C GLU A 437 -18.77 2.69 29.63
N ALA A 438 -17.53 2.24 29.43
CA ALA A 438 -17.08 0.92 29.86
C ALA A 438 -16.78 0.83 31.37
N GLN A 439 -16.14 1.84 31.96
CA GLN A 439 -15.57 1.78 33.32
C GLN A 439 -15.71 3.10 34.10
N LYS A 440 -16.90 3.72 34.05
CA LYS A 440 -17.20 5.06 34.60
C LYS A 440 -16.52 5.39 35.93
N ASP A 441 -16.69 4.58 36.96
CA ASP A 441 -16.19 4.89 38.31
C ASP A 441 -14.66 4.89 38.38
N ILE A 442 -14.00 4.02 37.61
CA ILE A 442 -12.54 3.93 37.55
C ILE A 442 -11.98 5.13 36.79
N ILE A 443 -12.54 5.41 35.61
CA ILE A 443 -12.11 6.55 34.78
C ILE A 443 -12.32 7.85 35.53
N TYR A 444 -13.46 8.01 36.21
CA TYR A 444 -13.74 9.17 37.04
C TYR A 444 -12.68 9.39 38.12
N LYS A 445 -12.22 8.32 38.82
CA LYS A 445 -11.12 8.42 39.78
C LYS A 445 -9.79 8.86 39.15
N VAL A 446 -9.49 8.40 37.93
CA VAL A 446 -8.26 8.78 37.21
C VAL A 446 -8.29 10.27 36.86
N VAL A 447 -9.40 10.73 36.26
CA VAL A 447 -9.55 12.10 35.78
C VAL A 447 -9.81 13.10 36.90
N THR A 448 -10.15 12.66 38.11
CA THR A 448 -10.21 13.53 39.30
C THR A 448 -8.89 13.57 40.09
N GLY A 449 -7.96 12.65 39.77
CA GLY A 449 -6.64 12.56 40.39
C GLY A 449 -5.55 13.25 39.55
N LYS A 450 -4.51 12.48 39.18
CA LYS A 450 -3.29 12.98 38.51
C LYS A 450 -3.51 13.54 37.09
N CYS A 451 -4.69 13.34 36.50
CA CYS A 451 -5.03 13.81 35.15
C CYS A 451 -6.01 14.98 35.14
N LYS A 452 -6.39 15.50 36.32
CA LYS A 452 -7.50 16.45 36.45
C LYS A 452 -7.31 17.70 35.61
N GLU A 453 -6.13 18.29 35.64
CA GLU A 453 -5.84 19.50 34.87
C GLU A 453 -5.96 19.28 33.37
N ALA A 454 -5.28 18.26 32.83
CA ALA A 454 -5.33 17.94 31.40
C ALA A 454 -6.74 17.56 30.94
N PHE A 455 -7.50 16.85 31.77
CA PHE A 455 -8.87 16.46 31.46
C PHE A 455 -9.83 17.65 31.47
N VAL A 456 -9.75 18.50 32.51
CA VAL A 456 -10.56 19.73 32.60
C VAL A 456 -10.26 20.66 31.43
N GLU A 457 -8.98 20.83 31.08
CA GLU A 457 -8.59 21.59 29.89
C GLU A 457 -9.23 21.01 28.63
N ALA A 458 -9.13 19.69 28.44
CA ALA A 458 -9.70 19.03 27.27
C ALA A 458 -11.21 19.21 27.15
N MET A 459 -11.95 19.01 28.25
CA MET A 459 -13.41 19.22 28.27
C MET A 459 -13.76 20.69 28.03
N PHE A 460 -13.03 21.62 28.65
CA PHE A 460 -13.25 23.05 28.47
C PHE A 460 -13.04 23.47 27.02
N THR A 461 -11.88 23.17 26.43
CA THR A 461 -11.55 23.57 25.06
C THR A 461 -12.56 23.00 24.07
N LEU A 462 -12.85 21.69 24.14
CA LEU A 462 -13.74 21.05 23.16
C LEU A 462 -15.20 21.52 23.26
N VAL A 463 -15.71 21.75 24.47
CA VAL A 463 -17.13 22.07 24.68
C VAL A 463 -17.42 23.57 24.55
N HIS A 464 -16.49 24.42 25.00
CA HIS A 464 -16.76 25.84 25.24
C HIS A 464 -15.97 26.82 24.35
N THR A 465 -15.13 26.33 23.44
CA THR A 465 -14.44 27.17 22.45
C THR A 465 -14.93 26.86 21.04
N ASP A 466 -14.61 27.73 20.07
CA ASP A 466 -14.86 27.50 18.64
C ASP A 466 -13.87 26.47 18.06
N PHE A 467 -13.88 25.27 18.63
CA PHE A 467 -12.99 24.19 18.24
C PHE A 467 -13.47 23.52 16.94
N ILE A 468 -12.53 23.22 16.05
CA ILE A 468 -12.85 22.89 14.64
C ILE A 468 -13.49 21.50 14.44
N TRP A 469 -13.38 20.59 15.41
CA TRP A 469 -13.82 19.19 15.27
C TRP A 469 -15.13 18.93 16.03
N GLU A 470 -16.27 19.13 15.36
CA GLU A 470 -17.62 18.96 15.96
C GLU A 470 -17.88 17.56 16.54
N ASP A 471 -17.36 16.49 15.91
CA ASP A 471 -17.48 15.13 16.45
C ASP A 471 -16.75 14.98 17.79
N ALA A 472 -15.57 15.60 17.93
CA ALA A 472 -14.83 15.58 19.18
C ALA A 472 -15.59 16.32 20.29
N LYS A 473 -16.21 17.46 19.95
CA LYS A 473 -17.09 18.22 20.84
C LYS A 473 -18.31 17.42 21.28
N LYS A 474 -18.93 16.67 20.37
CA LYS A 474 -20.03 15.76 20.68
C LYS A 474 -19.64 14.74 21.74
N TYR A 475 -18.53 14.02 21.54
CA TYR A 475 -18.05 13.03 22.52
C TYR A 475 -17.69 13.67 23.87
N ALA A 476 -17.04 14.84 23.87
CA ALA A 476 -16.74 15.55 25.11
C ALA A 476 -18.01 15.97 25.86
N THR A 477 -19.05 16.39 25.14
CA THR A 477 -20.35 16.74 25.72
C THR A 477 -21.04 15.52 26.34
N GLU A 478 -20.98 14.36 25.67
CA GLU A 478 -21.48 13.09 26.20
C GLU A 478 -20.76 12.69 27.50
N VAL A 479 -19.43 12.83 27.53
CA VAL A 479 -18.60 12.59 28.73
C VAL A 479 -19.02 13.50 29.88
N MET A 480 -19.18 14.81 29.63
CA MET A 480 -19.67 15.74 30.64
C MET A 480 -21.05 15.33 31.15
N GLY A 481 -21.98 14.95 30.26
CA GLY A 481 -23.30 14.42 30.64
C GLY A 481 -23.23 13.17 31.51
N MET A 482 -22.29 12.25 31.23
CA MET A 482 -22.05 11.07 32.06
C MET A 482 -21.54 11.45 33.46
N ILE A 483 -20.67 12.45 33.58
CA ILE A 483 -20.18 12.96 34.86
C ILE A 483 -21.30 13.65 35.66
N GLY A 484 -22.19 14.39 34.98
CA GLY A 484 -23.17 15.29 35.58
C GLY A 484 -24.25 14.67 36.47
N LYS A 485 -24.42 13.34 36.46
CA LYS A 485 -25.42 12.65 37.32
C LYS A 485 -24.89 12.23 38.71
N LYS A 486 -23.63 12.53 39.08
CA LYS A 486 -23.04 12.21 40.40
C LYS A 486 -22.03 13.23 40.96
N ASP A 487 -21.63 14.26 40.21
CA ASP A 487 -20.50 15.15 40.58
C ASP A 487 -20.97 16.57 40.92
N GLU A 488 -21.34 16.80 42.19
CA GLU A 488 -21.67 18.14 42.69
C GLU A 488 -20.44 19.03 43.03
N GLY A 489 -19.19 18.71 42.64
CA GLY A 489 -18.11 19.63 43.04
C GLY A 489 -16.72 19.57 42.41
N GLY A 490 -16.39 18.54 41.62
CA GLY A 490 -15.04 18.35 41.09
C GLY A 490 -14.83 18.98 39.72
N ILE A 491 -15.15 18.21 38.67
CA ILE A 491 -14.76 18.54 37.28
C ILE A 491 -15.64 19.65 36.72
N TYR A 492 -16.96 19.59 36.93
CA TYR A 492 -17.90 20.62 36.45
C TYR A 492 -17.58 22.00 37.01
N LYS A 493 -17.19 22.07 38.28
CA LYS A 493 -16.82 23.33 38.94
C LYS A 493 -15.57 23.93 38.30
N ASP A 494 -14.56 23.12 38.02
CA ASP A 494 -13.31 23.58 37.41
C ASP A 494 -13.49 23.97 35.93
N VAL A 495 -14.29 23.24 35.16
CA VAL A 495 -14.65 23.64 33.79
C VAL A 495 -15.42 24.95 33.80
N LYS A 496 -16.42 25.12 34.67
CA LYS A 496 -17.16 26.39 34.83
C LYS A 496 -16.26 27.55 35.24
N ARG A 497 -15.28 27.29 36.12
CA ARG A 497 -14.29 28.29 36.52
C ARG A 497 -13.48 28.77 35.32
N LYS A 498 -12.99 27.86 34.46
CA LYS A 498 -12.30 28.23 33.21
C LYS A 498 -13.19 29.00 32.23
N VAL A 499 -14.46 28.64 32.11
CA VAL A 499 -15.43 29.42 31.30
C VAL A 499 -15.55 30.84 31.82
N LYS A 500 -15.60 31.04 33.14
CA LYS A 500 -15.63 32.37 33.75
C LYS A 500 -14.33 33.14 33.49
N GLU A 501 -13.18 32.49 33.68
CA GLU A 501 -11.84 33.06 33.40
C GLU A 501 -11.64 33.45 31.93
N MET A 502 -12.35 32.82 30.98
CA MET A 502 -12.30 33.18 29.55
C MET A 502 -13.23 34.36 29.19
N GLN A 503 -14.31 34.54 29.97
CA GLN A 503 -15.29 35.60 29.76
C GLN A 503 -14.88 36.94 30.38
N GLU A 504 -14.10 36.88 31.46
CA GLU A 504 -13.37 37.99 32.08
C GLU A 504 -12.14 38.38 31.24
#